data_AF-A0A496YW08-F1
#
_entry.id   AF-A0A496YW08-F1
#
_cell.length_a   1.000
_cell.length_b   1.000
_cell.length_c   1.000
_cell.angle_alpha   90.00
_cell.angle_beta   90.00
_cell.angle_gamma   90.00
#
_symmetry.space_group_name_H-M   'P 1'
#
loop_
_entity.id
_entity.type
_entity.pdbx_description
1 polymer ?
#
loop_
_entity_poly.entity_id
_entity_poly.type
_entity_poly.pdbx_seq_one_letter_code
_entity_poly.pdbx_strand_id
1 'polypeptide(L)'
;MERNLTNLKALLKPFVILLGLTGLLGTCPLDAVADELDLLSKIISTQNSLELKQSLAEGSYRGEAGILRVKPDVASSLGLSVYMDQDYLDSAKLFKEAEASLERAQEELASTEKESFLEEHVHRAASFFLAYKHSSQEAEEKLEAYRLRISPKNDERLNEKICFSLMKRLLNEALEKAGYNLRDTLGYFYNACRGADKDTPFLTTENVKFVNKVFYQFTRLCPKEALKRFDLGTQEDFYHGKDPAMWKEIIAETEFPYLSLLETTLKKHNNGKHRVDPLLFVALMRKESNFHPHAISSVGAAGLTQIMPRTALGLGMKNIFIPPYLSKAGLMLEKQRKTKEQALNVLFQINENNKLEKARLARSLMQKSLKFSKKKDRLFGRYRKELLLSNTDDRLKPELAIEYGFKYFQQLMRAQKGDITLALASYNAGPHRVKRFNGVPPFDETVNFRNQVLRFYKAYLDKLKGARQVSKGP
;
A
#
# COMPACT_ATOMS: atom_id res chain seq x y z
N MET A 1 34.08 -35.70 -27.75
CA MET A 1 33.00 -36.16 -28.66
C MET A 1 31.79 -35.28 -28.40
N GLU A 2 31.73 -34.04 -28.91
CA GLU A 2 31.86 -33.60 -30.30
C GLU A 2 30.78 -34.20 -31.22
N ARG A 3 30.01 -33.27 -31.83
CA ARG A 3 29.07 -33.39 -32.99
C ARG A 3 27.66 -33.89 -32.63
N ASN A 4 26.57 -33.16 -32.90
CA ASN A 4 26.27 -32.34 -34.06
C ASN A 4 25.48 -31.06 -33.75
N LEU A 5 26.12 -29.91 -34.03
CA LEU A 5 25.49 -28.73 -34.61
C LEU A 5 25.41 -28.96 -36.12
N THR A 6 24.24 -28.82 -36.74
CA THR A 6 24.06 -28.03 -37.98
C THR A 6 22.62 -28.05 -38.48
N ASN A 7 22.10 -26.82 -38.68
CA ASN A 7 21.18 -26.39 -39.75
C ASN A 7 19.70 -26.84 -39.63
N LEU A 8 18.70 -25.97 -39.79
CA LEU A 8 18.65 -24.80 -40.66
C LEU A 8 17.50 -23.85 -40.21
N LYS A 9 17.85 -22.57 -40.18
CA LYS A 9 17.02 -21.36 -40.33
C LYS A 9 15.66 -21.56 -41.03
N ALA A 10 14.57 -21.39 -40.28
CA ALA A 10 13.25 -20.88 -40.70
C ALA A 10 12.38 -20.86 -39.43
N LEU A 11 12.23 -19.77 -38.69
CA LEU A 11 11.21 -18.74 -38.95
C LEU A 11 11.47 -17.58 -37.98
N LEU A 12 12.31 -16.64 -38.39
CA LEU A 12 12.25 -15.26 -37.91
C LEU A 12 11.23 -14.54 -38.79
N LYS A 13 10.03 -14.33 -38.26
CA LYS A 13 9.18 -13.21 -38.68
C LYS A 13 8.88 -12.35 -37.45
N PRO A 14 9.10 -11.03 -37.54
CA PRO A 14 8.75 -10.11 -36.47
C PRO A 14 7.23 -10.16 -36.27
N PHE A 15 6.78 -10.22 -35.02
CA PHE A 15 5.38 -10.03 -34.69
C PHE A 15 5.03 -8.58 -35.03
N VAL A 16 4.56 -8.37 -36.24
CA VAL A 16 4.00 -7.11 -36.72
C VAL A 16 2.82 -6.79 -35.81
N ILE A 17 2.92 -5.63 -35.16
CA ILE A 17 1.86 -4.97 -34.42
C ILE A 17 0.65 -4.85 -35.36
N LEU A 18 -0.41 -5.60 -35.06
CA LEU A 18 -1.69 -5.44 -35.73
C LEU A 18 -2.38 -4.20 -35.15
N LEU A 19 -2.17 -3.07 -35.84
CA LEU A 19 -3.04 -1.90 -35.79
C LEU A 19 -4.37 -2.23 -36.48
N GLY A 20 -5.48 -1.99 -35.77
CA GLY A 20 -6.86 -2.06 -36.28
C GLY A 20 -7.79 -2.73 -35.26
N LEU A 21 -8.90 -2.17 -34.78
CA LEU A 21 -9.72 -1.06 -35.25
C LEU A 21 -10.11 -0.14 -34.08
N THR A 22 -10.15 1.14 -34.42
CA THR A 22 -10.74 2.26 -33.71
C THR A 22 -12.24 2.07 -33.47
N GLY A 23 -12.64 2.06 -32.20
CA GLY A 23 -14.03 2.20 -31.76
C GLY A 23 -14.12 3.30 -30.72
N LEU A 24 -14.47 4.52 -31.17
CA LEU A 24 -14.87 5.71 -30.41
C LEU A 24 -14.68 5.68 -28.88
N LEU A 25 -13.44 5.91 -28.45
CA LEU A 25 -13.12 6.56 -27.18
C LEU A 25 -12.10 7.63 -27.53
N GLY A 26 -12.44 8.90 -27.28
CA GLY A 26 -11.63 10.04 -27.65
C GLY A 26 -10.19 9.87 -27.19
N THR A 27 -9.27 9.86 -28.14
CA THR A 27 -7.86 10.11 -27.88
C THR A 27 -7.79 11.46 -27.18
N CYS A 28 -7.45 11.49 -25.90
CA CYS A 28 -7.01 12.72 -25.26
C CYS A 28 -5.62 13.00 -25.88
N PRO A 29 -5.47 13.98 -26.78
CA PRO A 29 -4.15 14.27 -27.34
C PRO A 29 -3.30 14.82 -26.20
N LEU A 30 -1.99 14.55 -26.21
CA LEU A 30 -1.01 15.07 -25.23
C LEU A 30 -1.15 16.57 -24.93
N ASP A 31 -1.73 17.36 -25.85
CA ASP A 31 -2.00 18.78 -25.68
C ASP A 31 -3.14 19.09 -24.68
N ALA A 32 -4.07 18.17 -24.44
CA ALA A 32 -5.26 18.43 -23.64
C ALA A 32 -5.02 18.42 -22.12
N VAL A 33 -3.86 17.94 -21.65
CA VAL A 33 -3.48 17.93 -20.22
C VAL A 33 -2.13 18.62 -19.94
N ALA A 34 -1.59 19.37 -20.90
CA ALA A 34 -0.25 19.94 -20.79
C ALA A 34 -0.11 20.90 -19.60
N ASP A 35 -1.09 21.78 -19.38
CA ASP A 35 -1.11 22.73 -18.26
C ASP A 35 -1.24 22.02 -16.90
N GLU A 36 -1.97 20.91 -16.85
CA GLU A 36 -2.12 20.09 -15.64
C GLU A 36 -0.85 19.31 -15.32
N LEU A 37 -0.16 18.79 -16.34
CA LEU A 37 1.15 18.16 -16.17
C LEU A 37 2.21 19.17 -15.70
N ASP A 38 2.14 20.42 -16.15
CA ASP A 38 2.95 21.54 -15.64
C ASP A 38 2.68 21.80 -14.16
N LEU A 39 1.40 21.91 -13.78
CA LEU A 39 1.01 22.11 -12.39
C LEU A 39 1.45 20.93 -11.51
N LEU A 40 1.21 19.69 -11.93
CA LEU A 40 1.65 18.48 -11.22
C LEU A 40 3.16 18.48 -11.04
N SER A 41 3.90 18.78 -12.10
CA SER A 41 5.36 18.77 -12.08
C SER A 41 5.93 19.81 -11.10
N LYS A 42 5.33 21.01 -11.03
CA LYS A 42 5.70 22.05 -10.05
C LYS A 42 5.38 21.63 -8.60
N ILE A 43 4.24 20.98 -8.38
CA ILE A 43 3.86 20.46 -7.06
C ILE A 43 4.84 19.35 -6.63
N ILE A 44 5.13 18.42 -7.54
CA ILE A 44 6.03 17.28 -7.29
C ILE A 44 7.45 17.77 -7.03
N SER A 45 7.97 18.70 -7.83
CA SER A 45 9.32 19.26 -7.61
C SER A 45 9.43 19.90 -6.23
N THR A 46 8.43 20.70 -5.84
CA THR A 46 8.37 21.32 -4.51
C THR A 46 8.35 20.27 -3.40
N GLN A 47 7.50 19.25 -3.53
CA GLN A 47 7.39 18.19 -2.53
C GLN A 47 8.67 17.36 -2.42
N ASN A 48 9.29 17.03 -3.56
CA ASN A 48 10.56 16.30 -3.61
C ASN A 48 11.72 17.10 -3.01
N SER A 49 11.81 18.40 -3.27
CA SER A 49 12.83 19.26 -2.67
C SER A 49 12.68 19.35 -1.15
N LEU A 50 11.44 19.38 -0.63
CA LEU A 50 11.18 19.33 0.81
C LEU A 50 11.62 17.99 1.42
N GLU A 51 11.26 16.86 0.79
CA GLU A 51 11.66 15.53 1.25
C GLU A 51 13.17 15.29 1.18
N LEU A 52 13.84 15.83 0.16
CA LEU A 52 15.30 15.75 0.05
C LEU A 52 15.97 16.49 1.20
N LYS A 53 15.55 17.73 1.50
CA LYS A 53 16.05 18.49 2.65
C LYS A 53 15.81 17.75 3.97
N GLN A 54 14.62 17.17 4.14
CA GLN A 54 14.30 16.36 5.32
C GLN A 54 15.23 15.13 5.43
N SER A 55 15.45 14.42 4.33
CA SER A 55 16.30 13.22 4.35
C SER A 55 17.76 13.51 4.71
N LEU A 56 18.27 14.68 4.30
CA LEU A 56 19.59 15.16 4.69
C LEU A 56 19.65 15.49 6.20
N ALA A 57 18.61 16.13 6.73
CA ALA A 57 18.56 16.50 8.16
C ALA A 57 18.39 15.28 9.08
N GLU A 58 17.74 14.22 8.62
CA GLU A 58 17.40 13.03 9.41
C GLU A 58 18.34 11.82 9.16
N GLY A 59 19.38 11.96 8.33
CA GLY A 59 20.31 10.85 8.01
C GLY A 59 19.71 9.75 7.12
N SER A 60 18.56 10.00 6.50
CA SER A 60 17.90 9.03 5.60
C SER A 60 18.24 9.24 4.12
N TYR A 61 19.15 10.15 3.81
CA TYR A 61 19.68 10.37 2.46
C TYR A 61 20.39 9.13 1.92
N ARG A 62 20.11 8.75 0.67
CA ARG A 62 20.67 7.56 0.01
C ARG A 62 21.17 7.86 -1.41
N GLY A 63 21.57 9.10 -1.67
CA GLY A 63 22.13 9.53 -2.97
C GLY A 63 21.13 10.19 -3.92
N GLU A 64 19.90 10.46 -3.48
CA GLU A 64 18.86 11.08 -4.30
C GLU A 64 19.18 12.54 -4.66
N ALA A 65 19.07 12.93 -5.93
CA ALA A 65 19.34 14.30 -6.35
C ALA A 65 18.21 14.89 -7.20
N GLY A 66 18.20 16.23 -7.26
CA GLY A 66 17.35 16.99 -8.18
C GLY A 66 15.87 17.04 -7.83
N ILE A 67 15.10 17.68 -8.72
CA ILE A 67 13.64 17.84 -8.57
C ILE A 67 12.85 16.53 -8.68
N LEU A 68 13.46 15.48 -9.23
CA LEU A 68 12.91 14.11 -9.26
C LEU A 68 13.22 13.32 -7.97
N ARG A 69 14.19 13.78 -7.17
CA ARG A 69 14.71 13.10 -5.97
C ARG A 69 15.09 11.65 -6.29
N VAL A 70 15.94 11.44 -7.28
CA VAL A 70 16.25 10.11 -7.84
C VAL A 70 17.71 9.72 -7.59
N LYS A 71 17.95 8.45 -7.25
CA LYS A 71 19.31 7.88 -7.11
C LYS A 71 20.00 7.76 -8.47
N PRO A 72 21.34 7.78 -8.55
CA PRO A 72 22.02 7.83 -9.84
C PRO A 72 21.81 6.57 -10.69
N ASP A 73 21.77 5.38 -10.10
CA ASP A 73 21.47 4.12 -10.80
C ASP A 73 20.06 4.14 -11.42
N VAL A 74 19.07 4.58 -10.65
CA VAL A 74 17.69 4.74 -11.14
C VAL A 74 17.62 5.80 -12.25
N ALA A 75 18.28 6.95 -12.07
CA ALA A 75 18.31 8.02 -13.05
C ALA A 75 18.96 7.59 -14.37
N SER A 76 20.06 6.84 -14.30
CA SER A 76 20.69 6.22 -15.47
C SER A 76 19.72 5.29 -16.20
N SER A 77 18.98 4.46 -15.49
CA SER A 77 17.94 3.59 -16.08
C SER A 77 16.79 4.36 -16.75
N LEU A 78 16.56 5.61 -16.33
CA LEU A 78 15.56 6.52 -16.90
C LEU A 78 16.09 7.36 -18.08
N GLY A 79 17.37 7.18 -18.44
CA GLY A 79 18.02 7.82 -19.58
C GLY A 79 18.77 9.12 -19.25
N LEU A 80 19.04 9.40 -17.98
CA LEU A 80 19.86 10.56 -17.59
C LEU A 80 21.35 10.20 -17.57
N SER A 81 22.19 11.14 -18.04
CA SER A 81 23.63 11.10 -17.82
C SER A 81 23.94 11.53 -16.39
N VAL A 82 24.50 10.61 -15.60
CA VAL A 82 24.75 10.80 -14.15
C VAL A 82 26.21 10.66 -13.79
N TYR A 83 26.64 11.37 -12.75
CA TYR A 83 27.96 11.16 -12.15
C TYR A 83 27.86 10.09 -11.08
N MET A 84 28.71 9.07 -11.17
CA MET A 84 28.86 8.01 -10.16
C MET A 84 30.35 7.79 -9.91
N ASP A 85 30.74 7.73 -8.66
CA ASP A 85 32.10 7.43 -8.24
C ASP A 85 32.13 6.27 -7.23
N GLN A 86 33.34 5.92 -6.78
CA GLN A 86 33.52 4.81 -5.86
C GLN A 86 32.86 5.04 -4.50
N ASP A 87 32.77 6.29 -4.02
CA ASP A 87 32.15 6.58 -2.73
C ASP A 87 30.63 6.31 -2.78
N TYR A 88 29.96 6.63 -3.89
CA TYR A 88 28.56 6.23 -4.07
C TYR A 88 28.38 4.70 -4.03
N LEU A 89 29.21 3.98 -4.77
CA LEU A 89 29.13 2.51 -4.86
C LEU A 89 29.42 1.83 -3.52
N ASP A 90 30.46 2.30 -2.83
CA ASP A 90 30.83 1.82 -1.49
C ASP A 90 29.74 2.11 -0.48
N SER A 91 29.16 3.31 -0.50
CA SER A 91 28.07 3.68 0.40
C SER A 91 26.84 2.78 0.22
N ALA A 92 26.45 2.49 -1.04
CA ALA A 92 25.34 1.59 -1.31
C ALA A 92 25.58 0.17 -0.74
N LYS A 93 26.81 -0.33 -0.83
CA LYS A 93 27.21 -1.61 -0.24
C LYS A 93 27.16 -1.56 1.30
N LEU A 94 27.70 -0.51 1.91
CA LEU A 94 27.72 -0.34 3.36
C LEU A 94 26.31 -0.22 3.95
N PHE A 95 25.37 0.46 3.28
CA PHE A 95 23.97 0.48 3.74
C PHE A 95 23.32 -0.91 3.72
N LYS A 96 23.64 -1.74 2.73
CA LYS A 96 23.16 -3.13 2.67
C LYS A 96 23.74 -3.97 3.81
N GLU A 97 25.01 -3.77 4.14
CA GLU A 97 25.66 -4.42 5.29
C GLU A 97 25.09 -3.92 6.63
N ALA A 98 24.78 -2.62 6.72
CA ALA A 98 24.13 -2.02 7.87
C ALA A 98 22.74 -2.63 8.09
N GLU A 99 21.90 -2.70 7.06
CA GLU A 99 20.56 -3.28 7.12
C GLU A 99 20.60 -4.74 7.60
N ALA A 100 21.46 -5.57 7.00
CA ALA A 100 21.65 -6.96 7.43
C ALA A 100 22.11 -7.08 8.90
N SER A 101 22.95 -6.15 9.36
CA SER A 101 23.41 -6.11 10.76
C SER A 101 22.29 -5.69 11.71
N LEU A 102 21.45 -4.74 11.33
CA LEU A 102 20.29 -4.32 12.11
C LEU A 102 19.26 -5.46 12.23
N GLU A 103 18.99 -6.18 11.14
CA GLU A 103 18.11 -7.34 11.13
C GLU A 103 18.60 -8.41 12.12
N ARG A 104 19.88 -8.79 12.02
CA ARG A 104 20.50 -9.76 12.96
C ARG A 104 20.41 -9.29 14.41
N ALA A 105 20.66 -8.00 14.68
CA ALA A 105 20.50 -7.47 16.04
C ALA A 105 19.07 -7.65 16.56
N GLN A 106 18.05 -7.37 15.73
CA GLN A 106 16.65 -7.54 16.10
C GLN A 106 16.26 -9.02 16.28
N GLU A 107 16.79 -9.93 15.46
CA GLU A 107 16.62 -11.38 15.59
C GLU A 107 17.19 -11.87 16.92
N GLU A 108 18.40 -11.45 17.29
CA GLU A 108 19.03 -11.77 18.56
C GLU A 108 18.20 -11.27 19.76
N LEU A 109 17.59 -10.08 19.68
CA LEU A 109 16.67 -9.61 20.73
C LEU A 109 15.41 -10.48 20.86
N ALA A 110 14.91 -10.99 19.72
CA ALA A 110 13.69 -11.78 19.64
C ALA A 110 13.92 -13.29 19.86
N SER A 111 15.16 -13.77 19.76
CA SER A 111 15.47 -15.20 19.83
C SER A 111 15.03 -15.83 21.16
N THR A 112 14.42 -17.01 21.04
CA THR A 112 14.05 -17.88 22.16
C THR A 112 14.91 -19.14 22.22
N GLU A 113 16.00 -19.18 21.46
CA GLU A 113 16.94 -20.29 21.47
C GLU A 113 17.68 -20.39 22.82
N LYS A 114 18.25 -21.56 23.09
CA LYS A 114 19.06 -21.76 24.29
C LYS A 114 20.40 -21.08 24.08
N GLU A 115 20.82 -20.33 25.10
CA GLU A 115 22.15 -19.72 25.12
C GLU A 115 23.21 -20.77 25.47
N SER A 116 24.34 -20.73 24.77
CA SER A 116 25.50 -21.57 25.01
C SER A 116 26.32 -21.06 26.21
N PHE A 117 26.26 -19.75 26.47
CA PHE A 117 26.85 -19.08 27.61
C PHE A 117 25.97 -17.91 28.07
N LEU A 118 26.16 -17.46 29.31
CA LEU A 118 25.34 -16.41 29.91
C LEU A 118 25.30 -15.15 29.04
N GLU A 119 24.09 -14.68 28.69
CA GLU A 119 23.84 -13.46 27.94
C GLU A 119 24.37 -13.45 26.49
N GLU A 120 24.58 -14.61 25.88
CA GLU A 120 25.06 -14.74 24.50
C GLU A 120 24.31 -13.84 23.51
N HIS A 121 22.98 -13.88 23.52
CA HIS A 121 22.16 -13.07 22.62
C HIS A 121 22.28 -11.56 22.89
N VAL A 122 22.55 -11.15 24.14
CA VAL A 122 22.80 -9.74 24.48
C VAL A 122 24.09 -9.27 23.82
N HIS A 123 25.16 -10.07 23.95
CA HIS A 123 26.45 -9.77 23.35
C HIS A 123 26.35 -9.70 21.81
N ARG A 124 25.70 -10.68 21.17
CA ARG A 124 25.51 -10.69 19.72
C ARG A 124 24.68 -9.50 19.24
N ALA A 125 23.55 -9.22 19.89
CA ALA A 125 22.71 -8.07 19.55
C ALA A 125 23.47 -6.74 19.65
N ALA A 126 24.27 -6.56 20.72
CA ALA A 126 25.11 -5.38 20.90
C ALA A 126 26.15 -5.26 19.78
N SER A 127 26.88 -6.34 19.47
CA SER A 127 27.90 -6.35 18.42
C SER A 127 27.31 -6.07 17.04
N PHE A 128 26.22 -6.73 16.66
CA PHE A 128 25.56 -6.48 15.37
C PHE A 128 25.01 -5.05 15.28
N PHE A 129 24.49 -4.49 16.36
CA PHE A 129 23.98 -3.12 16.33
C PHE A 129 25.10 -2.07 16.23
N LEU A 130 26.26 -2.31 16.83
CA LEU A 130 27.43 -1.46 16.64
C LEU A 130 27.98 -1.55 15.21
N ALA A 131 27.99 -2.75 14.62
CA ALA A 131 28.33 -2.94 13.21
C ALA A 131 27.36 -2.18 12.28
N TYR A 132 26.06 -2.19 12.59
CA TYR A 132 25.07 -1.34 11.91
C TYR A 132 25.42 0.14 12.00
N LYS A 133 25.75 0.64 13.21
CA LYS A 133 26.10 2.06 13.41
C LYS A 133 27.35 2.47 12.64
N HIS A 134 28.41 1.67 12.73
CA HIS A 134 29.66 1.92 12.02
C HIS A 134 29.43 1.97 10.51
N SER A 135 28.79 0.93 9.95
CA SER A 135 28.55 0.83 8.50
C SER A 135 27.64 1.96 8.01
N SER A 136 26.61 2.33 8.80
CA SER A 136 25.72 3.46 8.46
C SER A 136 26.46 4.79 8.44
N GLN A 137 27.29 5.05 9.46
CA GLN A 137 28.07 6.29 9.55
C GLN A 137 29.06 6.39 8.39
N GLU A 138 29.81 5.34 8.10
CA GLU A 138 30.76 5.31 6.98
C GLU A 138 30.03 5.51 5.63
N ALA A 139 28.86 4.89 5.45
CA ALA A 139 28.05 5.07 4.26
C ALA A 139 27.57 6.53 4.11
N GLU A 140 27.17 7.19 5.20
CA GLU A 140 26.74 8.59 5.22
C GLU A 140 27.90 9.54 4.88
N GLU A 141 29.09 9.34 5.46
CA GLU A 141 30.30 10.13 5.17
C GLU A 141 30.68 10.04 3.69
N LYS A 142 30.64 8.85 3.11
CA LYS A 142 30.87 8.62 1.68
C LYS A 142 29.83 9.31 0.80
N LEU A 143 28.56 9.24 1.17
CA LEU A 143 27.49 9.92 0.43
C LEU A 143 27.61 11.43 0.46
N GLU A 144 28.05 11.99 1.58
CA GLU A 144 28.27 13.43 1.70
C GLU A 144 29.45 13.86 0.81
N ALA A 145 30.55 13.10 0.81
CA ALA A 145 31.68 13.35 -0.09
C ALA A 145 31.26 13.27 -1.58
N TYR A 146 30.48 12.24 -1.95
CA TYR A 146 29.89 12.10 -3.29
C TYR A 146 29.00 13.31 -3.64
N ARG A 147 28.15 13.74 -2.72
CA ARG A 147 27.21 14.86 -2.93
C ARG A 147 27.93 16.18 -3.20
N LEU A 148 29.12 16.40 -2.65
CA LEU A 148 29.93 17.59 -2.92
C LEU A 148 30.54 17.61 -4.34
N ARG A 149 30.62 16.45 -5.02
CA ARG A 149 31.20 16.31 -6.36
C ARG A 149 30.19 16.34 -7.50
N ILE A 150 28.90 16.15 -7.22
CA ILE A 150 27.85 16.29 -8.23
C ILE A 150 27.55 17.77 -8.50
N SER A 151 27.36 18.11 -9.78
CA SER A 151 27.03 19.45 -10.23
C SER A 151 26.19 19.38 -11.51
N PRO A 152 25.49 20.47 -11.91
CA PRO A 152 24.78 20.50 -13.19
C PRO A 152 25.67 20.27 -14.43
N LYS A 153 27.01 20.32 -14.29
CA LYS A 153 27.96 20.08 -15.39
C LYS A 153 28.22 18.60 -15.66
N ASN A 154 28.12 17.75 -14.64
CA ASN A 154 28.46 16.32 -14.71
C ASN A 154 27.29 15.40 -14.33
N ASP A 155 26.18 15.93 -13.82
CA ASP A 155 25.02 15.14 -13.41
C ASP A 155 23.70 15.81 -13.83
N GLU A 156 23.01 15.20 -14.79
CA GLU A 156 21.76 15.74 -15.34
C GLU A 156 20.59 15.74 -14.36
N ARG A 157 20.67 15.00 -13.24
CA ARG A 157 19.63 15.08 -12.19
C ARG A 157 19.52 16.50 -11.64
N LEU A 158 20.60 17.29 -11.70
CA LEU A 158 20.63 18.69 -11.26
C LEU A 158 20.26 19.68 -12.38
N ASN A 159 19.96 19.22 -13.59
CA ASN A 159 19.46 20.05 -14.68
C ASN A 159 17.92 20.07 -14.67
N GLU A 160 17.33 21.18 -14.19
CA GLU A 160 15.88 21.29 -14.06
C GLU A 160 15.14 21.13 -15.39
N LYS A 161 15.67 21.68 -16.49
CA LYS A 161 15.01 21.60 -17.80
C LYS A 161 14.88 20.15 -18.27
N ILE A 162 15.97 19.37 -18.17
CA ILE A 162 15.98 17.96 -18.52
C ILE A 162 15.05 17.18 -17.60
N CYS A 163 15.17 17.40 -16.28
CA CYS A 163 14.35 16.71 -15.29
C CYS A 163 12.86 17.02 -15.40
N PHE A 164 12.46 18.26 -15.73
CA PHE A 164 11.05 18.59 -15.97
C PHE A 164 10.51 17.90 -17.22
N SER A 165 11.31 17.83 -18.30
CA SER A 165 10.93 17.09 -19.50
C SER A 165 10.73 15.59 -19.21
N LEU A 166 11.66 15.00 -18.44
CA LEU A 166 11.56 13.62 -18.00
C LEU A 166 10.34 13.39 -17.09
N MET A 167 10.11 14.30 -16.13
CA MET A 167 8.98 14.22 -15.20
C MET A 167 7.64 14.17 -15.93
N LYS A 168 7.43 15.06 -16.91
CA LYS A 168 6.22 15.10 -17.73
C LYS A 168 6.02 13.81 -18.51
N ARG A 169 7.09 13.29 -19.12
CA ARG A 169 7.04 12.01 -19.84
C ARG A 169 6.61 10.87 -18.91
N LEU A 170 7.25 10.76 -17.75
CA LEU A 170 6.92 9.72 -16.75
C LEU A 170 5.50 9.86 -16.20
N LEU A 171 5.03 11.08 -15.97
CA LEU A 171 3.65 11.32 -15.54
C LEU A 171 2.64 10.95 -16.62
N ASN A 172 2.93 11.22 -17.89
CA ASN A 172 2.07 10.83 -19.00
C ASN A 172 1.98 9.30 -19.11
N GLU A 173 3.13 8.60 -19.09
CA GLU A 173 3.17 7.13 -19.06
C GLU A 173 2.41 6.56 -17.84
N ALA A 174 2.52 7.22 -16.68
CA ALA A 174 1.81 6.84 -15.47
C ALA A 174 0.28 7.00 -15.60
N LEU A 175 -0.18 8.10 -16.22
CA LEU A 175 -1.61 8.36 -16.45
C LEU A 175 -2.22 7.27 -17.33
N GLU A 176 -1.56 6.95 -18.44
CA GLU A 176 -2.02 5.89 -19.35
C GLU A 176 -2.12 4.53 -18.64
N LYS A 177 -1.08 4.15 -17.87
CA LYS A 177 -1.07 2.89 -17.12
C LYS A 177 -2.12 2.83 -16.01
N ALA A 178 -2.38 3.95 -15.35
CA ALA A 178 -3.36 4.05 -14.28
C ALA A 178 -4.80 4.23 -14.80
N GLY A 179 -5.01 4.32 -16.12
CA GLY A 179 -6.33 4.64 -16.68
C GLY A 179 -6.83 6.01 -16.20
N TYR A 180 -5.93 6.98 -16.08
CA TYR A 180 -6.17 8.34 -15.59
C TYR A 180 -6.57 8.43 -14.10
N ASN A 181 -6.46 7.35 -13.31
CA ASN A 181 -6.61 7.43 -11.87
C ASN A 181 -5.46 8.22 -11.24
N LEU A 182 -5.73 9.39 -10.67
CA LEU A 182 -4.67 10.30 -10.23
C LEU A 182 -3.83 9.74 -9.07
N ARG A 183 -4.43 9.01 -8.12
CA ARG A 183 -3.65 8.44 -6.99
C ARG A 183 -2.71 7.34 -7.46
N ASP A 184 -3.21 6.45 -8.30
CA ASP A 184 -2.43 5.36 -8.85
C ASP A 184 -1.36 5.88 -9.83
N THR A 185 -1.65 6.95 -10.58
CA THR A 185 -0.68 7.70 -11.40
C THR A 185 0.49 8.21 -10.55
N LEU A 186 0.20 8.92 -9.47
CA LEU A 186 1.22 9.48 -8.58
C LEU A 186 2.06 8.39 -7.92
N GLY A 187 1.42 7.28 -7.53
CA GLY A 187 2.10 6.12 -6.96
C GLY A 187 3.04 5.45 -7.98
N TYR A 188 2.56 5.23 -9.21
CA TYR A 188 3.38 4.69 -10.29
C TYR A 188 4.57 5.59 -10.63
N PHE A 189 4.34 6.90 -10.77
CA PHE A 189 5.39 7.89 -11.00
C PHE A 189 6.46 7.85 -9.89
N TYR A 190 6.03 7.85 -8.62
CA TYR A 190 6.93 7.76 -7.48
C TYR A 190 7.77 6.49 -7.54
N ASN A 191 7.13 5.34 -7.76
CA ASN A 191 7.79 4.03 -7.81
C ASN A 191 8.85 3.99 -8.92
N ALA A 192 8.55 4.53 -10.11
CA ALA A 192 9.52 4.64 -11.19
C ALA A 192 10.74 5.50 -10.80
N CYS A 193 10.51 6.63 -10.11
CA CYS A 193 11.58 7.51 -9.63
C CYS A 193 12.36 6.95 -8.43
N ARG A 194 11.94 5.81 -7.86
CA ARG A 194 12.63 5.13 -6.76
C ARG A 194 13.19 3.77 -7.15
N GLY A 195 13.07 3.38 -8.42
CA GLY A 195 13.60 2.11 -8.92
C GLY A 195 12.86 0.89 -8.37
N ALA A 196 11.57 1.03 -8.06
CA ALA A 196 10.78 -0.09 -7.59
C ALA A 196 10.58 -1.14 -8.69
N ASP A 197 10.43 -2.40 -8.29
CA ASP A 197 10.21 -3.52 -9.21
C ASP A 197 8.95 -3.34 -10.07
N LYS A 198 8.93 -3.94 -11.27
CA LYS A 198 7.80 -3.82 -12.22
C LYS A 198 6.47 -4.31 -11.67
N ASP A 199 6.51 -5.28 -10.75
CA ASP A 199 5.31 -5.86 -10.13
C ASP A 199 4.85 -5.09 -8.88
N THR A 200 5.57 -4.03 -8.51
CA THR A 200 5.21 -3.17 -7.37
C THR A 200 3.82 -2.57 -7.58
N PRO A 201 2.88 -2.73 -6.62
CA PRO A 201 1.58 -2.08 -6.69
C PRO A 201 1.73 -0.56 -6.83
N PHE A 202 0.79 0.08 -7.53
CA PHE A 202 0.81 1.54 -7.72
C PHE A 202 0.95 2.29 -6.40
N LEU A 203 0.10 1.99 -5.41
CA LEU A 203 0.17 2.58 -4.08
C LEU A 203 0.90 1.62 -3.13
N THR A 204 1.90 2.11 -2.40
CA THR A 204 2.69 1.36 -1.42
C THR A 204 2.76 2.13 -0.11
N THR A 205 3.17 1.48 0.98
CA THR A 205 3.38 2.16 2.27
C THR A 205 4.48 3.22 2.19
N GLU A 206 5.46 3.04 1.31
CA GLU A 206 6.54 4.00 1.06
C GLU A 206 6.06 5.26 0.35
N ASN A 207 5.17 5.12 -0.63
CA ASN A 207 4.77 6.23 -1.49
C ASN A 207 3.49 6.94 -1.05
N VAL A 208 2.65 6.33 -0.22
CA VAL A 208 1.30 6.84 0.07
C VAL A 208 1.28 8.21 0.73
N LYS A 209 2.31 8.55 1.53
CA LYS A 209 2.45 9.89 2.11
C LYS A 209 2.70 10.95 1.04
N PHE A 210 3.57 10.66 0.07
CA PHE A 210 3.82 11.52 -1.08
C PHE A 210 2.55 11.68 -1.92
N VAL A 211 1.89 10.57 -2.24
CA VAL A 211 0.64 10.56 -3.01
C VAL A 211 -0.43 11.41 -2.35
N ASN A 212 -0.67 11.25 -1.04
CA ASN A 212 -1.65 12.04 -0.31
C ASN A 212 -1.37 13.55 -0.41
N LYS A 213 -0.11 13.97 -0.22
CA LYS A 213 0.28 15.38 -0.25
C LYS A 213 0.11 15.98 -1.65
N VAL A 214 0.65 15.31 -2.67
CA VAL A 214 0.60 15.79 -4.07
C VAL A 214 -0.83 15.81 -4.57
N PHE A 215 -1.60 14.74 -4.34
CA PHE A 215 -3.02 14.67 -4.69
C PHE A 215 -3.82 15.80 -4.05
N TYR A 216 -3.63 16.04 -2.76
CA TYR A 216 -4.33 17.10 -2.03
C TYR A 216 -3.98 18.50 -2.55
N GLN A 217 -2.70 18.78 -2.84
CA GLN A 217 -2.30 20.07 -3.40
C GLN A 217 -2.83 20.27 -4.81
N PHE A 218 -2.73 19.25 -5.67
CA PHE A 218 -3.19 19.33 -7.05
C PHE A 218 -4.70 19.53 -7.13
N THR A 219 -5.49 18.73 -6.43
CA THR A 219 -6.96 18.85 -6.43
C THR A 219 -7.49 20.16 -5.86
N ARG A 220 -6.68 20.88 -5.08
CA ARG A 220 -7.02 22.20 -4.55
C ARG A 220 -6.65 23.33 -5.52
N LEU A 221 -5.55 23.20 -6.24
CA LEU A 221 -5.01 24.25 -7.12
C LEU A 221 -5.51 24.12 -8.57
N CYS A 222 -5.79 22.91 -9.02
CA CYS A 222 -6.25 22.64 -10.37
C CYS A 222 -7.70 23.15 -10.58
N PRO A 223 -7.99 23.85 -11.68
CA PRO A 223 -9.36 24.27 -12.00
C PRO A 223 -10.33 23.09 -12.05
N LYS A 224 -11.58 23.30 -11.61
CA LYS A 224 -12.59 22.23 -11.52
C LYS A 224 -12.88 21.54 -12.86
N GLU A 225 -12.86 22.29 -13.96
CA GLU A 225 -13.09 21.73 -15.31
C GLU A 225 -11.92 20.85 -15.77
N ALA A 226 -10.69 21.27 -15.47
CA ALA A 226 -9.48 20.48 -15.72
C ALA A 226 -9.48 19.17 -14.90
N LEU A 227 -9.95 19.21 -13.65
CA LEU A 227 -10.04 18.02 -12.79
C LEU A 227 -10.92 16.90 -13.37
N LYS A 228 -11.91 17.22 -14.22
CA LYS A 228 -12.76 16.21 -14.86
C LYS A 228 -12.01 15.31 -15.84
N ARG A 229 -10.77 15.65 -16.21
CA ARG A 229 -9.88 14.83 -17.06
C ARG A 229 -9.20 13.69 -16.29
N PHE A 230 -9.31 13.68 -14.96
CA PHE A 230 -8.72 12.67 -14.09
C PHE A 230 -9.80 11.87 -13.37
N ASP A 231 -9.59 10.56 -13.25
CA ASP A 231 -10.32 9.75 -12.28
C ASP A 231 -9.77 10.06 -10.88
N LEU A 232 -10.59 10.72 -10.06
CA LEU A 232 -10.23 11.07 -8.69
C LEU A 232 -10.50 9.93 -7.71
N GLY A 233 -10.93 8.77 -8.20
CA GLY A 233 -11.33 7.61 -7.42
C GLY A 233 -12.73 7.76 -6.83
N THR A 234 -13.56 8.65 -7.38
CA THR A 234 -14.95 8.79 -6.94
C THR A 234 -15.81 7.77 -7.68
N GLN A 235 -16.81 7.20 -7.01
CA GLN A 235 -17.65 6.19 -7.67
C GLN A 235 -18.43 6.74 -8.88
N GLU A 236 -18.66 8.05 -8.93
CA GLU A 236 -19.29 8.71 -10.09
C GLU A 236 -18.43 8.57 -11.35
N ASP A 237 -17.11 8.47 -11.22
CA ASP A 237 -16.16 8.21 -12.31
C ASP A 237 -16.29 6.77 -12.86
N PHE A 238 -16.81 5.83 -12.06
CA PHE A 238 -16.97 4.42 -12.43
C PHE A 238 -18.38 4.07 -12.91
N TYR A 239 -19.40 4.83 -12.52
CA TYR A 239 -20.81 4.46 -12.68
C TYR A 239 -21.53 5.32 -13.72
N HIS A 240 -21.32 5.05 -15.01
CA HIS A 240 -22.17 5.60 -16.08
C HIS A 240 -23.49 4.83 -16.22
N GLY A 241 -24.25 4.71 -15.13
CA GLY A 241 -25.73 4.62 -15.09
C GLY A 241 -26.48 3.76 -16.11
N LYS A 242 -25.89 2.74 -16.73
CA LYS A 242 -26.56 1.92 -17.75
C LYS A 242 -26.67 0.50 -17.26
N ASP A 243 -27.90 0.18 -16.84
CA ASP A 243 -28.44 -1.08 -16.32
C ASP A 243 -27.96 -1.58 -14.93
N PRO A 244 -28.70 -1.24 -13.85
CA PRO A 244 -28.50 -1.75 -12.50
C PRO A 244 -28.70 -3.27 -12.35
N ALA A 245 -29.19 -4.00 -13.35
CA ALA A 245 -29.41 -5.45 -13.25
C ALA A 245 -28.21 -6.28 -13.73
N MET A 246 -27.38 -5.73 -14.63
CA MET A 246 -26.30 -6.49 -15.29
C MET A 246 -25.20 -6.99 -14.35
N TRP A 247 -24.99 -6.38 -13.18
CA TRP A 247 -23.95 -6.87 -12.25
C TRP A 247 -24.18 -8.32 -11.81
N LYS A 248 -25.44 -8.79 -11.86
CA LYS A 248 -25.82 -10.17 -11.54
C LYS A 248 -25.33 -11.18 -12.57
N GLU A 249 -25.20 -10.76 -13.83
CA GLU A 249 -24.78 -11.62 -14.95
C GLU A 249 -23.26 -11.86 -14.94
N ILE A 250 -22.51 -11.04 -14.21
CA ILE A 250 -21.04 -11.03 -14.21
C ILE A 250 -20.45 -11.90 -13.12
N ILE A 251 -21.21 -12.13 -12.05
CA ILE A 251 -20.79 -12.96 -10.93
C ILE A 251 -21.68 -14.19 -10.93
N ALA A 252 -21.11 -15.32 -11.34
CA ALA A 252 -21.83 -16.59 -11.26
C ALA A 252 -22.22 -16.89 -9.80
N GLU A 253 -23.39 -17.48 -9.57
CA GLU A 253 -23.81 -17.88 -8.22
C GLU A 253 -22.81 -18.84 -7.56
N THR A 254 -22.08 -19.62 -8.36
CA THR A 254 -20.97 -20.46 -7.90
C THR A 254 -19.77 -19.67 -7.39
N GLU A 255 -19.53 -18.46 -7.90
CA GLU A 255 -18.48 -17.54 -7.43
C GLU A 255 -18.94 -16.71 -6.22
N PHE A 256 -20.24 -16.41 -6.12
CA PHE A 256 -20.84 -15.63 -5.04
C PHE A 256 -22.24 -16.16 -4.65
N PRO A 257 -22.34 -16.99 -3.61
CA PRO A 257 -23.59 -17.70 -3.28
C PRO A 257 -24.63 -16.82 -2.54
N TYR A 258 -24.41 -15.51 -2.47
CA TYR A 258 -25.25 -14.57 -1.70
C TYR A 258 -25.93 -13.51 -2.57
N LEU A 259 -26.07 -13.79 -3.86
CA LEU A 259 -26.67 -12.87 -4.85
C LEU A 259 -28.04 -12.35 -4.40
N SER A 260 -28.96 -13.24 -4.04
CA SER A 260 -30.32 -12.90 -3.61
C SER A 260 -30.37 -12.08 -2.31
N LEU A 261 -29.46 -12.37 -1.36
CA LEU A 261 -29.34 -11.61 -0.12
C LEU A 261 -28.84 -10.19 -0.41
N LEU A 262 -27.77 -10.07 -1.22
CA LEU A 262 -27.24 -8.78 -1.62
C LEU A 262 -28.30 -7.96 -2.38
N GLU A 263 -29.03 -8.57 -3.33
CA GLU A 263 -30.12 -7.89 -4.03
C GLU A 263 -31.17 -7.34 -3.07
N THR A 264 -31.58 -8.13 -2.08
CA THR A 264 -32.54 -7.71 -1.05
C THR A 264 -31.99 -6.53 -0.23
N THR A 265 -30.73 -6.60 0.19
CA THR A 265 -30.06 -5.51 0.91
C THR A 265 -29.99 -4.24 0.07
N LEU A 266 -29.64 -4.35 -1.22
CA LEU A 266 -29.53 -3.21 -2.14
C LEU A 266 -30.89 -2.54 -2.34
N LYS A 267 -31.97 -3.31 -2.53
CA LYS A 267 -33.34 -2.76 -2.64
C LYS A 267 -33.76 -1.98 -1.40
N LYS A 268 -33.42 -2.49 -0.21
CA LYS A 268 -33.74 -1.85 1.07
C LYS A 268 -32.91 -0.59 1.32
N HIS A 269 -31.60 -0.64 1.10
CA HIS A 269 -30.66 0.34 1.65
C HIS A 269 -29.91 1.18 0.62
N ASN A 270 -29.79 0.75 -0.64
CA ASN A 270 -28.97 1.43 -1.65
C ASN A 270 -29.69 2.60 -2.33
N ASN A 271 -30.25 3.49 -1.51
CA ASN A 271 -31.04 4.65 -1.93
C ASN A 271 -30.31 5.97 -1.58
N GLY A 272 -30.61 7.05 -2.33
CA GLY A 272 -30.07 8.39 -2.08
C GLY A 272 -28.74 8.72 -2.79
N LYS A 273 -28.07 9.79 -2.31
CA LYS A 273 -26.73 10.22 -2.79
C LYS A 273 -25.64 9.23 -2.34
N HIS A 274 -24.63 9.03 -3.19
CA HIS A 274 -23.53 8.07 -2.99
C HIS A 274 -24.02 6.62 -2.81
N ARG A 275 -24.82 6.13 -3.77
CA ARG A 275 -25.12 4.70 -3.89
C ARG A 275 -23.81 3.92 -3.97
N VAL A 276 -23.79 2.70 -3.48
CA VAL A 276 -22.62 1.82 -3.59
C VAL A 276 -22.80 0.91 -4.80
N ASP A 277 -21.77 0.81 -5.64
CA ASP A 277 -21.74 -0.17 -6.73
C ASP A 277 -21.75 -1.60 -6.13
N PRO A 278 -22.70 -2.47 -6.50
CA PRO A 278 -22.74 -3.85 -6.03
C PRO A 278 -21.43 -4.61 -6.22
N LEU A 279 -20.73 -4.44 -7.36
CA LEU A 279 -19.48 -5.12 -7.65
C LEU A 279 -18.34 -4.65 -6.73
N LEU A 280 -18.36 -3.38 -6.30
CA LEU A 280 -17.41 -2.86 -5.32
C LEU A 280 -17.62 -3.50 -3.94
N PHE A 281 -18.88 -3.66 -3.52
CA PHE A 281 -19.17 -4.31 -2.26
C PHE A 281 -18.87 -5.82 -2.30
N VAL A 282 -19.11 -6.49 -3.43
CA VAL A 282 -18.68 -7.88 -3.65
C VAL A 282 -17.15 -8.00 -3.58
N ALA A 283 -16.42 -7.09 -4.22
CA ALA A 283 -14.95 -7.04 -4.14
C ALA A 283 -14.44 -6.86 -2.71
N LEU A 284 -15.11 -6.01 -1.91
CA LEU A 284 -14.84 -5.84 -0.49
C LEU A 284 -15.06 -7.15 0.27
N MET A 285 -16.21 -7.79 0.13
CA MET A 285 -16.51 -9.07 0.79
C MET A 285 -15.53 -10.18 0.39
N ARG A 286 -15.13 -10.22 -0.89
CA ARG A 286 -14.10 -11.15 -1.38
C ARG A 286 -12.78 -10.93 -0.65
N LYS A 287 -12.37 -9.67 -0.47
CA LYS A 287 -11.14 -9.37 0.27
C LYS A 287 -11.22 -9.73 1.75
N GLU A 288 -12.36 -9.47 2.38
CA GLU A 288 -12.53 -9.64 3.82
C GLU A 288 -12.60 -11.11 4.24
N SER A 289 -13.37 -11.93 3.50
CA SER A 289 -13.66 -13.30 3.91
C SER A 289 -13.49 -14.34 2.81
N ASN A 290 -13.21 -13.92 1.57
CA ASN A 290 -13.37 -14.75 0.39
C ASN A 290 -14.74 -15.47 0.38
N PHE A 291 -15.78 -14.75 0.78
CA PHE A 291 -17.16 -15.23 0.91
C PHE A 291 -17.40 -16.35 1.93
N HIS A 292 -16.48 -16.56 2.89
CA HIS A 292 -16.69 -17.52 3.98
C HIS A 292 -17.47 -16.87 5.14
N PRO A 293 -18.71 -17.30 5.44
CA PRO A 293 -19.53 -16.64 6.46
C PRO A 293 -19.04 -16.90 7.88
N HIS A 294 -18.24 -17.95 8.07
CA HIS A 294 -17.61 -18.31 9.34
C HIS A 294 -16.16 -17.79 9.48
N ALA A 295 -15.71 -16.91 8.58
CA ALA A 295 -14.38 -16.32 8.67
C ALA A 295 -14.23 -15.48 9.95
N ILE A 296 -13.14 -15.68 10.70
CA ILE A 296 -12.82 -14.87 11.88
C ILE A 296 -11.33 -14.49 11.86
N SER A 297 -11.04 -13.19 11.90
CA SER A 297 -9.67 -12.67 11.89
C SER A 297 -8.89 -13.01 13.17
N SER A 298 -7.57 -12.82 13.11
CA SER A 298 -6.66 -12.99 14.25
C SER A 298 -6.95 -12.07 15.44
N VAL A 299 -7.76 -11.03 15.24
CA VAL A 299 -8.14 -10.03 16.26
C VAL A 299 -9.66 -9.96 16.50
N GLY A 300 -10.44 -10.87 15.92
CA GLY A 300 -11.86 -11.07 16.26
C GLY A 300 -12.89 -10.34 15.37
N ALA A 301 -12.48 -9.82 14.22
CA ALA A 301 -13.39 -9.44 13.14
C ALA A 301 -14.07 -10.71 12.60
N ALA A 302 -15.36 -10.68 12.27
CA ALA A 302 -16.10 -11.90 11.92
C ALA A 302 -17.07 -11.70 10.74
N GLY A 303 -17.36 -12.80 10.04
CA GLY A 303 -18.36 -12.84 8.99
C GLY A 303 -17.87 -12.46 7.60
N LEU A 304 -18.81 -12.41 6.66
CA LEU A 304 -18.54 -12.07 5.26
C LEU A 304 -17.85 -10.72 5.07
N THR A 305 -18.13 -9.78 5.97
CA THR A 305 -17.70 -8.38 5.95
C THR A 305 -16.70 -8.05 7.07
N GLN A 306 -16.26 -9.05 7.85
CA GLN A 306 -15.26 -8.90 8.92
C GLN A 306 -15.54 -7.71 9.86
N ILE A 307 -16.75 -7.63 10.41
CA ILE A 307 -17.10 -6.56 11.35
C ILE A 307 -16.56 -6.87 12.74
N MET A 308 -15.93 -5.88 13.37
CA MET A 308 -15.47 -5.95 14.76
C MET A 308 -16.66 -5.99 15.74
N PRO A 309 -16.56 -6.70 16.89
CA PRO A 309 -17.70 -6.88 17.80
C PRO A 309 -18.37 -5.57 18.27
N ARG A 310 -17.55 -4.57 18.63
CA ARG A 310 -18.06 -3.26 19.05
C ARG A 310 -18.73 -2.49 17.90
N THR A 311 -18.19 -2.62 16.69
CA THR A 311 -18.78 -2.01 15.49
C THR A 311 -20.14 -2.64 15.18
N ALA A 312 -20.26 -3.96 15.29
CA ALA A 312 -21.51 -4.67 15.09
C ALA A 312 -22.62 -4.21 16.04
N LEU A 313 -22.31 -4.06 17.34
CA LEU A 313 -23.23 -3.47 18.32
C LEU A 313 -23.62 -2.03 17.94
N GLY A 314 -22.65 -1.19 17.56
CA GLY A 314 -22.90 0.19 17.14
C GLY A 314 -23.74 0.31 15.87
N LEU A 315 -23.75 -0.72 15.02
CA LEU A 315 -24.58 -0.80 13.82
C LEU A 315 -26.00 -1.33 14.10
N GLY A 316 -26.25 -1.89 15.29
CA GLY A 316 -27.56 -2.39 15.71
C GLY A 316 -27.73 -3.91 15.69
N MET A 317 -26.67 -4.69 15.45
CA MET A 317 -26.72 -6.14 15.66
C MET A 317 -26.94 -6.45 17.15
N LYS A 318 -27.76 -7.47 17.45
CA LYS A 318 -28.26 -7.72 18.81
C LYS A 318 -27.47 -8.80 19.52
N ASN A 319 -27.17 -9.90 18.82
CA ASN A 319 -26.52 -11.07 19.38
C ASN A 319 -25.05 -11.05 18.97
N ILE A 320 -24.18 -10.50 19.81
CA ILE A 320 -22.73 -10.48 19.57
C ILE A 320 -22.03 -11.18 20.72
N PHE A 321 -21.23 -12.19 20.40
CA PHE A 321 -20.44 -12.93 21.38
C PHE A 321 -19.23 -12.10 21.80
N ILE A 322 -19.27 -11.57 23.03
CA ILE A 322 -18.21 -10.76 23.65
C ILE A 322 -17.91 -11.33 25.04
N PRO A 323 -17.02 -12.32 25.15
CA PRO A 323 -16.63 -12.85 26.45
C PRO A 323 -15.77 -11.82 27.21
N PRO A 324 -15.80 -11.80 28.56
CA PRO A 324 -15.05 -10.82 29.36
C PRO A 324 -13.55 -10.79 29.06
N TYR A 325 -12.96 -11.92 28.65
CA TYR A 325 -11.54 -12.02 28.34
C TYR A 325 -11.14 -11.41 26.98
N LEU A 326 -12.09 -11.04 26.12
CA LEU A 326 -11.78 -10.43 24.81
C LEU A 326 -11.12 -9.05 24.98
N SER A 327 -11.57 -8.27 25.96
CA SER A 327 -10.94 -6.99 26.31
C SER A 327 -9.48 -7.18 26.75
N LYS A 328 -9.22 -8.24 27.53
CA LYS A 328 -7.87 -8.65 27.95
C LYS A 328 -7.00 -9.04 26.75
N ALA A 329 -7.56 -9.67 25.72
CA ALA A 329 -6.83 -9.98 24.48
C ALA A 329 -6.36 -8.70 23.77
N GLY A 330 -7.26 -7.72 23.63
CA GLY A 330 -6.95 -6.40 23.08
C GLY A 330 -5.86 -5.68 23.88
N LEU A 331 -5.92 -5.72 25.22
CA LEU A 331 -4.89 -5.15 26.09
C LEU A 331 -3.52 -5.83 25.90
N MET A 332 -3.48 -7.15 25.69
CA MET A 332 -2.21 -7.85 25.42
C MET A 332 -1.61 -7.44 24.07
N LEU A 333 -2.43 -7.23 23.04
CA LEU A 333 -1.99 -6.70 21.74
C LEU A 333 -1.41 -5.30 21.88
N GLU A 334 -2.06 -4.41 22.63
CA GLU A 334 -1.55 -3.06 22.88
C GLU A 334 -0.22 -3.08 23.64
N LYS A 335 -0.15 -3.88 24.72
CA LYS A 335 1.09 -4.06 25.49
C LYS A 335 2.22 -4.65 24.65
N GLN A 336 1.93 -5.62 23.79
CA GLN A 336 2.91 -6.17 22.85
C GLN A 336 3.48 -5.07 21.95
N ARG A 337 2.62 -4.27 21.29
CA ARG A 337 3.06 -3.19 20.40
C ARG A 337 3.91 -2.14 21.12
N LYS A 338 3.42 -1.62 22.25
CA LYS A 338 4.13 -0.62 23.06
C LYS A 338 5.48 -1.13 23.56
N THR A 339 5.54 -2.36 24.06
CA THR A 339 6.80 -2.92 24.58
C THR A 339 7.78 -3.24 23.45
N LYS A 340 7.33 -3.69 22.28
CA LYS A 340 8.21 -3.88 21.11
C LYS A 340 8.80 -2.56 20.64
N GLU A 341 8.00 -1.49 20.57
CA GLU A 341 8.46 -0.15 20.23
C GLU A 341 9.50 0.37 21.24
N GLN A 342 9.24 0.19 22.54
CA GLN A 342 10.21 0.51 23.59
C GLN A 342 11.53 -0.26 23.42
N ALA A 343 11.48 -1.55 23.07
CA ALA A 343 12.68 -2.35 22.85
C ALA A 343 13.53 -1.80 21.69
N LEU A 344 12.89 -1.46 20.57
CA LEU A 344 13.57 -0.85 19.42
C LEU A 344 14.15 0.52 19.77
N ASN A 345 13.40 1.37 20.47
CA ASN A 345 13.90 2.69 20.89
C ASN A 345 15.14 2.58 21.81
N VAL A 346 15.20 1.56 22.67
CA VAL A 346 16.38 1.29 23.50
C VAL A 346 17.54 0.76 22.65
N LEU A 347 17.27 -0.13 21.68
CA LEU A 347 18.28 -0.64 20.76
C LEU A 347 19.02 0.51 20.06
N PHE A 348 18.30 1.51 19.56
CA PHE A 348 18.90 2.68 18.90
C PHE A 348 19.77 3.57 19.81
N GLN A 349 19.70 3.41 21.13
CA GLN A 349 20.53 4.12 22.11
C GLN A 349 21.87 3.44 22.42
N ILE A 350 22.13 2.23 21.90
CA ILE A 350 23.40 1.51 22.08
C ILE A 350 24.57 2.34 21.55
N ASN A 351 25.65 2.45 22.33
CA ASN A 351 26.95 2.97 21.93
C ASN A 351 28.06 2.18 22.65
N GLU A 352 29.33 2.46 22.34
CA GLU A 352 30.46 1.71 22.89
C GLU A 352 30.48 1.65 24.43
N ASN A 353 30.04 2.71 25.09
CA ASN A 353 30.11 2.85 26.54
C ASN A 353 28.96 2.12 27.26
N ASN A 354 27.82 1.89 26.59
CA ASN A 354 26.61 1.34 27.22
C ASN A 354 26.05 0.08 26.53
N LYS A 355 26.78 -0.48 25.56
CA LYS A 355 26.29 -1.51 24.64
C LYS A 355 25.62 -2.70 25.31
N LEU A 356 26.23 -3.26 26.35
CA LEU A 356 25.67 -4.41 27.06
C LEU A 356 24.46 -4.03 27.92
N GLU A 357 24.50 -2.87 28.58
CA GLU A 357 23.39 -2.37 29.40
C GLU A 357 22.13 -2.17 28.55
N LYS A 358 22.26 -1.42 27.45
CA LYS A 358 21.14 -1.12 26.55
C LYS A 358 20.66 -2.36 25.79
N ALA A 359 21.55 -3.22 25.31
CA ALA A 359 21.16 -4.48 24.68
C ALA A 359 20.40 -5.39 25.64
N ARG A 360 20.82 -5.49 26.91
CA ARG A 360 20.13 -6.28 27.94
C ARG A 360 18.71 -5.74 28.20
N LEU A 361 18.57 -4.42 28.32
CA LEU A 361 17.26 -3.78 28.49
C LEU A 361 16.37 -3.99 27.26
N ALA A 362 16.90 -3.78 26.04
CA ALA A 362 16.19 -3.99 24.79
C ALA A 362 15.71 -5.45 24.67
N ARG A 363 16.57 -6.42 24.99
CA ARG A 363 16.23 -7.85 24.95
C ARG A 363 15.15 -8.18 25.98
N SER A 364 15.28 -7.69 27.22
CA SER A 364 14.27 -7.89 28.27
C SER A 364 12.89 -7.38 27.83
N LEU A 365 12.83 -6.18 27.23
CA LEU A 365 11.61 -5.62 26.66
C LEU A 365 11.09 -6.47 25.49
N MET A 366 11.96 -6.85 24.54
CA MET A 366 11.57 -7.67 23.39
C MET A 366 10.98 -9.01 23.83
N GLN A 367 11.63 -9.71 24.76
CA GLN A 367 11.15 -10.96 25.34
C GLN A 367 9.83 -10.80 26.10
N LYS A 368 9.64 -9.68 26.81
CA LYS A 368 8.36 -9.33 27.44
C LYS A 368 7.26 -9.11 26.39
N SER A 369 7.59 -8.47 25.25
CA SER A 369 6.64 -8.31 24.13
C SER A 369 6.20 -9.65 23.55
N LEU A 370 7.11 -10.62 23.44
CA LEU A 370 6.80 -11.99 22.99
C LEU A 370 5.88 -12.73 23.97
N LYS A 371 6.09 -12.54 25.29
CA LYS A 371 5.18 -13.06 26.33
C LYS A 371 3.77 -12.48 26.17
N PHE A 372 3.64 -11.18 25.86
CA PHE A 372 2.34 -10.59 25.55
C PHE A 372 1.74 -11.13 24.25
N SER A 373 2.54 -11.36 23.21
CA SER A 373 2.08 -11.99 21.97
C SER A 373 1.51 -13.38 22.24
N LYS A 374 2.23 -14.26 22.96
CA LYS A 374 1.73 -15.61 23.31
C LYS A 374 0.40 -15.57 24.06
N LYS A 375 0.24 -14.64 25.02
CA LYS A 375 -1.02 -14.45 25.75
C LYS A 375 -2.14 -13.93 24.84
N LYS A 376 -1.83 -12.95 23.97
CA LYS A 376 -2.75 -12.44 22.94
C LYS A 376 -3.25 -13.59 22.05
N ASP A 377 -2.34 -14.39 21.51
CA ASP A 377 -2.65 -15.49 20.59
C ASP A 377 -3.52 -16.56 21.25
N ARG A 378 -3.23 -16.91 22.51
CA ARG A 378 -4.07 -17.82 23.29
C ARG A 378 -5.49 -17.29 23.46
N LEU A 379 -5.64 -16.00 23.81
CA LEU A 379 -6.96 -15.41 24.08
C LEU A 379 -7.78 -15.23 22.80
N PHE A 380 -7.19 -14.71 21.71
CA PHE A 380 -7.89 -14.63 20.43
C PHE A 380 -8.14 -16.00 19.80
N GLY A 381 -7.23 -16.96 19.99
CA GLY A 381 -7.45 -18.36 19.61
C GLY A 381 -8.65 -18.98 20.33
N ARG A 382 -8.76 -18.77 21.65
CA ARG A 382 -9.92 -19.18 22.44
C ARG A 382 -11.20 -18.50 21.95
N TYR A 383 -11.15 -17.18 21.74
CA TYR A 383 -12.27 -16.39 21.24
C TYR A 383 -12.82 -16.94 19.93
N ARG A 384 -11.95 -17.22 18.95
CA ARG A 384 -12.36 -17.77 17.65
C ARG A 384 -13.08 -19.11 17.78
N LYS A 385 -12.55 -20.02 18.62
CA LYS A 385 -13.17 -21.33 18.86
C LYS A 385 -14.53 -21.20 19.50
N GLU A 386 -14.65 -20.43 20.58
CA GLU A 386 -15.91 -20.25 21.30
C GLU A 386 -16.96 -19.50 20.46
N LEU A 387 -16.54 -18.51 19.66
CA LEU A 387 -17.41 -17.79 18.74
C LEU A 387 -18.09 -18.74 17.75
N LEU A 388 -17.33 -19.64 17.11
CA LEU A 388 -17.87 -20.64 16.19
C LEU A 388 -18.79 -21.64 16.88
N LEU A 389 -18.46 -22.07 18.10
CA LEU A 389 -19.28 -23.00 18.88
C LEU A 389 -20.60 -22.39 19.33
N SER A 390 -20.63 -21.08 19.61
CA SER A 390 -21.85 -20.40 20.04
C SER A 390 -22.92 -20.40 18.94
N ASN A 391 -22.51 -20.26 17.68
CA ASN A 391 -23.36 -20.13 16.48
C ASN A 391 -24.53 -19.12 16.57
N THR A 392 -24.54 -18.25 17.58
CA THR A 392 -25.61 -17.26 17.81
C THR A 392 -25.22 -15.87 17.32
N ASP A 393 -23.93 -15.65 17.05
CA ASP A 393 -23.40 -14.33 16.67
C ASP A 393 -23.96 -13.87 15.32
N ASP A 394 -24.60 -12.71 15.32
CA ASP A 394 -25.26 -12.13 14.15
C ASP A 394 -24.27 -11.90 12.99
N ARG A 395 -22.98 -11.68 13.27
CA ARG A 395 -21.96 -11.49 12.21
C ARG A 395 -21.70 -12.75 11.40
N LEU A 396 -21.99 -13.93 11.93
CA LEU A 396 -21.80 -15.21 11.22
C LEU A 396 -23.00 -15.58 10.34
N LYS A 397 -24.13 -14.87 10.49
CA LYS A 397 -25.33 -15.07 9.67
C LYS A 397 -25.19 -14.27 8.37
N PRO A 398 -25.18 -14.91 7.18
CA PRO A 398 -24.92 -14.23 5.91
C PRO A 398 -25.82 -13.00 5.66
N GLU A 399 -27.12 -13.12 5.93
CA GLU A 399 -28.08 -12.03 5.75
C GLU A 399 -27.71 -10.79 6.57
N LEU A 400 -27.46 -10.96 7.88
CA LEU A 400 -27.12 -9.85 8.76
C LEU A 400 -25.72 -9.31 8.46
N ALA A 401 -24.75 -10.18 8.15
CA ALA A 401 -23.39 -9.77 7.80
C ALA A 401 -23.36 -8.88 6.55
N ILE A 402 -24.14 -9.24 5.52
CA ILE A 402 -24.29 -8.47 4.28
C ILE A 402 -25.04 -7.17 4.57
N GLU A 403 -26.18 -7.23 5.26
CA GLU A 403 -27.01 -6.05 5.52
C GLU A 403 -26.25 -4.97 6.30
N TYR A 404 -25.71 -5.32 7.47
CA TYR A 404 -25.04 -4.34 8.32
C TYR A 404 -23.66 -3.96 7.77
N GLY A 405 -22.95 -4.86 7.11
CA GLY A 405 -21.70 -4.54 6.42
C GLY A 405 -21.90 -3.57 5.27
N PHE A 406 -22.98 -3.74 4.50
CA PHE A 406 -23.35 -2.82 3.43
C PHE A 406 -23.69 -1.44 4.00
N LYS A 407 -24.52 -1.39 5.05
CA LYS A 407 -24.88 -0.12 5.73
C LYS A 407 -23.64 0.59 6.25
N TYR A 408 -22.71 -0.13 6.87
CA TYR A 408 -21.46 0.45 7.36
C TYR A 408 -20.60 0.99 6.21
N PHE A 409 -20.39 0.21 5.15
CA PHE A 409 -19.61 0.67 4.01
C PHE A 409 -20.27 1.86 3.30
N GLN A 410 -21.59 1.88 3.16
CA GLN A 410 -22.34 3.01 2.61
C GLN A 410 -22.19 4.27 3.47
N GLN A 411 -22.20 4.16 4.81
CA GLN A 411 -21.91 5.29 5.70
C GLN A 411 -20.52 5.87 5.44
N LEU A 412 -19.52 5.01 5.24
CA LEU A 412 -18.15 5.44 4.92
C LEU A 412 -18.06 6.08 3.53
N MET A 413 -18.71 5.51 2.51
CA MET A 413 -18.80 6.11 1.18
C MET A 413 -19.40 7.52 1.24
N ARG A 414 -20.47 7.72 2.02
CA ARG A 414 -21.07 9.06 2.23
C ARG A 414 -20.12 9.98 2.98
N ALA A 415 -19.49 9.52 4.06
CA ALA A 415 -18.54 10.31 4.84
C ALA A 415 -17.33 10.78 4.00
N GLN A 416 -16.92 9.96 3.02
CA GLN A 416 -15.84 10.26 2.09
C GLN A 416 -16.32 10.85 0.76
N LYS A 417 -17.58 11.31 0.68
CA LYS A 417 -18.16 11.98 -0.48
C LYS A 417 -18.03 11.18 -1.79
N GLY A 418 -18.12 9.86 -1.70
CA GLY A 418 -18.02 8.95 -2.84
C GLY A 418 -16.60 8.53 -3.22
N ASP A 419 -15.55 9.00 -2.54
CA ASP A 419 -14.17 8.57 -2.76
C ASP A 419 -13.97 7.12 -2.28
N ILE A 420 -13.84 6.19 -3.23
CA ILE A 420 -13.72 4.77 -2.97
C ILE A 420 -12.43 4.47 -2.18
N THR A 421 -11.32 5.12 -2.54
CA THR A 421 -10.02 4.88 -1.91
C THR A 421 -10.07 5.25 -0.43
N LEU A 422 -10.64 6.41 -0.10
CA LEU A 422 -10.77 6.86 1.28
C LEU A 422 -11.83 6.06 2.06
N ALA A 423 -12.90 5.61 1.41
CA ALA A 423 -13.90 4.76 2.05
C ALA A 423 -13.33 3.38 2.43
N LEU A 424 -12.57 2.75 1.53
CA LEU A 424 -11.86 1.49 1.81
C LEU A 424 -10.80 1.66 2.91
N ALA A 425 -10.03 2.75 2.87
CA ALA A 425 -9.09 3.07 3.94
C ALA A 425 -9.80 3.31 5.29
N SER A 426 -10.98 3.94 5.28
CA SER A 426 -11.80 4.15 6.48
C SER A 426 -12.38 2.83 7.00
N TYR A 427 -12.74 1.90 6.11
CA TYR A 427 -13.27 0.59 6.47
C TYR A 427 -12.23 -0.23 7.24
N ASN A 428 -11.01 -0.30 6.69
CA ASN A 428 -9.91 -1.08 7.27
C ASN A 428 -9.24 -0.38 8.46
N ALA A 429 -8.90 0.91 8.34
CA ALA A 429 -8.10 1.62 9.34
C ALA A 429 -8.90 2.48 10.33
N GLY A 430 -10.18 2.72 10.03
CA GLY A 430 -11.05 3.65 10.75
C GLY A 430 -10.97 5.10 10.22
N PRO A 431 -12.10 5.83 10.16
CA PRO A 431 -12.18 7.17 9.57
C PRO A 431 -11.33 8.21 10.31
N HIS A 432 -11.12 8.05 11.63
CA HIS A 432 -10.23 8.92 12.40
C HIS A 432 -8.80 8.92 11.85
N ARG A 433 -8.29 7.75 11.43
CA ARG A 433 -6.93 7.65 10.90
C ARG A 433 -6.83 8.28 9.51
N VAL A 434 -7.83 8.07 8.65
CA VAL A 434 -7.91 8.73 7.35
C VAL A 434 -7.88 10.26 7.51
N LYS A 435 -8.64 10.80 8.48
CA LYS A 435 -8.61 12.22 8.82
C LYS A 435 -7.23 12.67 9.31
N ARG A 436 -6.58 11.92 10.21
CA ARG A 436 -5.25 12.24 10.74
C ARG A 436 -4.18 12.33 9.65
N PHE A 437 -4.22 11.44 8.66
CA PHE A 437 -3.25 11.40 7.57
C PHE A 437 -3.64 12.27 6.36
N ASN A 438 -4.79 12.94 6.41
CA ASN A 438 -5.37 13.69 5.28
C ASN A 438 -5.37 12.88 3.98
N GLY A 439 -5.73 11.60 4.08
CA GLY A 439 -5.60 10.64 2.99
C GLY A 439 -5.48 9.20 3.50
N VAL A 440 -4.92 8.31 2.66
CA VAL A 440 -4.74 6.90 3.02
C VAL A 440 -3.64 6.78 4.10
N PRO A 441 -3.88 6.15 5.26
CA PRO A 441 -2.86 5.91 6.25
C PRO A 441 -1.73 4.99 5.73
N PRO A 442 -0.46 5.24 6.08
CA PRO A 442 0.68 4.43 5.68
C PRO A 442 0.80 3.17 6.55
N PHE A 443 -0.22 2.31 6.50
CA PHE A 443 -0.17 0.98 7.09
C PHE A 443 -0.24 -0.05 5.98
N ASP A 444 0.68 -1.02 6.00
CA ASP A 444 0.76 -2.07 4.97
C ASP A 444 -0.59 -2.76 4.77
N GLU A 445 -1.27 -3.11 5.86
CA GLU A 445 -2.59 -3.75 5.83
C GLU A 445 -3.61 -2.89 5.08
N THR A 446 -3.65 -1.59 5.34
CA THR A 446 -4.62 -0.65 4.75
C THR A 446 -4.37 -0.40 3.28
N VAL A 447 -3.10 -0.18 2.90
CA VAL A 447 -2.71 0.02 1.50
C VAL A 447 -2.98 -1.24 0.69
N ASN A 448 -2.58 -2.41 1.19
CA ASN A 448 -2.83 -3.69 0.54
C ASN A 448 -4.31 -4.03 0.45
N PHE A 449 -5.10 -3.71 1.49
CA PHE A 449 -6.54 -3.89 1.48
C PHE A 449 -7.18 -3.10 0.33
N ARG A 450 -6.88 -1.79 0.23
CA ARG A 450 -7.37 -0.93 -0.85
C ARG A 450 -7.00 -1.49 -2.23
N ASN A 451 -5.71 -1.81 -2.42
CA ASN A 451 -5.21 -2.30 -3.71
C ASN A 451 -5.89 -3.60 -4.13
N GLN A 452 -6.08 -4.53 -3.18
CA GLN A 452 -6.66 -5.83 -3.46
C GLN A 452 -8.16 -5.74 -3.77
N VAL A 453 -8.91 -4.89 -3.05
CA VAL A 453 -10.34 -4.65 -3.35
C VAL A 453 -10.50 -4.03 -4.72
N LEU A 454 -9.71 -3.00 -5.06
CA LEU A 454 -9.83 -2.36 -6.36
C LEU A 454 -9.37 -3.25 -7.52
N ARG A 455 -8.41 -4.16 -7.28
CA ARG A 455 -8.06 -5.19 -8.26
C ARG A 455 -9.23 -6.12 -8.55
N PHE A 456 -9.93 -6.60 -7.51
CA PHE A 456 -11.14 -7.41 -7.70
C PHE A 456 -12.25 -6.62 -8.39
N TYR A 457 -12.47 -5.37 -7.96
CA TYR A 457 -13.49 -4.51 -8.55
C TYR A 457 -13.24 -4.25 -10.04
N LYS A 458 -12.00 -3.91 -10.42
CA LYS A 458 -11.60 -3.75 -11.82
C LYS A 458 -11.84 -5.04 -12.62
N ALA A 459 -11.46 -6.20 -12.09
CA ALA A 459 -11.71 -7.48 -12.76
C ALA A 459 -13.21 -7.73 -13.01
N TYR A 460 -14.09 -7.39 -12.05
CA TYR A 460 -15.53 -7.47 -12.26
C TYR A 460 -16.03 -6.48 -13.31
N LEU A 461 -15.53 -5.24 -13.31
CA LEU A 461 -15.90 -4.24 -14.32
C LEU A 461 -15.43 -4.63 -15.73
N ASP A 462 -14.26 -5.25 -15.87
CA ASP A 462 -13.74 -5.69 -17.16
C ASP A 462 -14.55 -6.86 -17.71
N LYS A 463 -14.97 -7.82 -16.86
CA LYS A 463 -15.95 -8.85 -17.24
C LYS A 463 -17.26 -8.21 -17.72
N LEU A 464 -17.76 -7.18 -17.03
CA LEU A 464 -18.97 -6.45 -17.41
C LEU A 464 -18.85 -5.78 -18.79
N LYS A 465 -17.71 -5.15 -19.08
CA LYS A 465 -17.43 -4.53 -20.39
C LYS A 465 -17.40 -5.57 -21.50
N GLY A 466 -16.74 -6.71 -21.28
CA GLY A 466 -16.69 -7.81 -22.24
C GLY A 466 -18.08 -8.36 -22.57
N ALA A 467 -18.92 -8.60 -21.57
CA ALA A 467 -20.29 -9.07 -21.76
C ALA A 467 -21.13 -8.12 -22.62
N ARG A 468 -20.95 -6.79 -22.45
CA ARG A 468 -21.64 -5.76 -23.25
C ARG A 468 -21.20 -5.71 -24.70
N GLN A 469 -19.94 -6.03 -24.99
CA GLN A 469 -19.44 -6.07 -26.37
C GLN A 469 -20.00 -7.28 -27.11
N VAL A 470 -20.15 -8.42 -26.42
CA VAL A 470 -20.75 -9.65 -26.99
C VAL A 470 -22.25 -9.49 -27.23
N SER A 471 -23.00 -8.86 -26.31
CA SER A 471 -24.44 -8.63 -26.48
C SER A 471 -24.81 -7.57 -27.52
N LYS A 472 -23.81 -6.81 -28.00
CA LYS A 472 -23.94 -5.81 -29.08
C LYS A 472 -23.29 -6.26 -30.39
N GLY A 473 -23.25 -7.56 -30.67
CA GLY A 473 -22.74 -8.11 -31.93
C GLY A 473 -23.36 -7.45 -33.19
N PRO A 474 -22.63 -7.48 -34.32
CA PRO A 474 -22.70 -6.52 -35.43
C PRO A 474 -24.07 -6.30 -36.07
#